data_AF-A0A1F8RAD7-F1
#
_entry.id   AF-A0A1F8RAD7-F1
#
_cell.length_a   1.000
_cell.length_b   1.000
_cell.length_c   1.000
_cell.angle_alpha   90.00
_cell.angle_beta   90.00
_cell.angle_gamma   90.00
#
_symmetry.space_group_name_H-M   'P 1'
#
loop_
_entity.id
_entity.type
_entity.pdbx_description
1 polymer ?
#
loop_
_entity_poly.entity_id
_entity_poly.type
_entity_poly.pdbx_seq_one_letter_code
_entity_poly.pdbx_strand_id
1 'polypeptide(L)'
;MRGVHDLHVWSITQNMRALSAHILTDDVLLSTGTAVQREINELLSRKYGIAHAALQLECAGCEPDLLYCDLVAVNSHGREK
;
A
#
# COMPACT_ATOMS: atom_id res chain seq x y z
N MET A 1 -11.44 3.04 5.96
CA MET A 1 -10.80 1.80 5.46
C MET A 1 -11.79 1.12 4.55
N ARG A 2 -11.45 0.94 3.27
CA ARG A 2 -12.35 0.42 2.23
C ARG A 2 -12.28 -1.10 2.11
N GLY A 3 -11.13 -1.71 2.41
CA GLY A 3 -10.97 -3.16 2.38
C GLY A 3 -9.54 -3.62 2.67
N VAL A 4 -9.37 -4.94 2.75
CA VAL A 4 -8.06 -5.62 2.85
C VAL A 4 -8.07 -6.77 1.86
N HIS A 5 -6.97 -6.95 1.13
CA HIS A 5 -6.78 -8.07 0.22
C HIS A 5 -5.31 -8.53 0.20
N ASP A 6 -5.04 -9.61 -0.52
CA ASP A 6 -3.71 -10.24 -0.62
C ASP A 6 -3.06 -10.55 0.75
N LEU A 7 -3.88 -11.02 1.69
CA LEU A 7 -3.45 -11.33 3.05
C LEU A 7 -2.66 -12.64 3.07
N HIS A 8 -1.37 -12.52 3.37
CA HIS A 8 -0.47 -13.65 3.54
C HIS A 8 0.08 -13.68 4.96
N VAL A 9 0.04 -14.85 5.60
CA VAL A 9 0.56 -15.05 6.96
C VAL A 9 1.47 -16.27 6.96
N TRP A 10 2.66 -16.12 7.52
CA TRP A 10 3.64 -17.20 7.63
C TRP A 10 4.34 -17.16 8.99
N SER A 11 5.05 -18.24 9.29
CA SER A 11 5.90 -18.35 10.48
C SER A 11 7.32 -18.68 10.06
N ILE A 12 8.29 -17.89 10.52
CA ILE A 12 9.72 -18.15 10.29
C ILE A 12 10.21 -19.20 11.31
N THR A 13 9.73 -19.09 12.55
CA THR A 13 9.91 -20.07 13.62
C THR A 13 8.60 -20.21 14.40
N GLN A 14 8.51 -21.16 15.35
CA GLN A 14 7.30 -21.34 16.18
C GLN A 14 6.85 -20.07 16.92
N ASN A 15 7.78 -19.14 17.18
CA ASN A 15 7.55 -17.93 17.96
C ASN A 15 7.64 -16.65 17.11
N MET A 16 7.95 -16.75 15.81
CA MET A 16 8.06 -15.59 14.93
C MET A 16 7.08 -15.70 13.78
N ARG A 17 5.96 -14.99 13.91
CA ARG A 17 4.93 -14.86 12.89
C ARG A 17 5.10 -13.56 12.13
N ALA A 18 4.89 -13.62 10.82
CA ALA A 18 4.94 -12.47 9.94
C ALA A 18 3.72 -12.43 9.01
N LEU A 19 3.42 -11.24 8.50
CA LEU A 19 2.25 -10.97 7.66
C LEU A 19 2.59 -10.01 6.52
N SER A 20 1.92 -10.17 5.38
CA SER A 20 1.84 -9.19 4.30
C SER A 20 0.38 -8.96 3.95
N ALA A 21 -0.03 -7.71 3.70
CA ALA A 21 -1.39 -7.41 3.26
C ALA A 21 -1.45 -6.06 2.53
N HIS A 22 -2.45 -5.94 1.66
CA HIS A 22 -2.79 -4.70 0.97
C HIS A 22 -4.04 -4.11 1.61
N ILE A 23 -3.95 -2.84 2.00
CA ILE A 23 -5.02 -2.10 2.67
C ILE A 23 -5.53 -1.03 1.72
N LEU A 24 -6.78 -1.16 1.30
CA LEU A 24 -7.44 -0.17 0.47
C LEU A 24 -8.03 0.93 1.36
N THR A 25 -7.63 2.17 1.11
CA THR A 25 -8.13 3.38 1.76
C THR A 25 -8.72 4.35 0.74
N ASP A 26 -9.40 5.38 1.23
CA ASP A 26 -9.68 6.57 0.44
C ASP A 26 -8.39 7.33 0.14
N ASP A 27 -8.47 8.37 -0.70
CA ASP A 27 -7.41 9.35 -0.83
C ASP A 27 -7.26 10.10 0.50
N VAL A 28 -6.23 9.73 1.24
CA VAL A 28 -5.93 10.26 2.57
C VAL A 28 -4.54 10.84 2.58
N LEU A 29 -4.34 11.83 3.45
CA LEU A 29 -3.01 12.35 3.73
C LEU A 29 -2.07 11.21 4.14
N LEU A 30 -0.83 11.27 3.67
CA LEU A 30 0.20 10.27 3.99
C LEU A 30 0.38 10.11 5.51
N SER A 31 0.29 11.19 6.28
CA SER A 31 0.36 11.15 7.75
C SER A 31 -0.78 10.32 8.37
N THR A 32 -1.98 10.42 7.83
CA THR A 32 -3.14 9.59 8.23
C THR A 32 -2.91 8.13 7.85
N GLY A 33 -2.41 7.86 6.64
CA GLY A 33 -2.04 6.52 6.21
C GLY A 33 -1.02 5.87 7.15
N THR A 34 0.05 6.59 7.48
CA THR A 34 1.08 6.13 8.43
C THR A 34 0.50 5.86 9.83
N ALA A 35 -0.44 6.68 10.29
CA ALA A 35 -1.10 6.45 11.57
C ALA A 35 -1.93 5.15 11.56
N VAL A 36 -2.67 4.90 10.48
CA VAL A 36 -3.43 3.65 10.29
C VAL A 36 -2.51 2.43 10.24
N GLN A 37 -1.40 2.49 9.49
CA GLN A 37 -0.41 1.40 9.47
C GLN A 37 0.15 1.11 10.86
N ARG A 38 0.45 2.15 11.65
CA ARG A 38 0.95 1.98 13.02
C ARG A 38 -0.09 1.30 13.92
N GLU A 39 -1.35 1.73 13.86
CA GLU A 39 -2.42 1.14 14.65
C GLU A 39 -2.62 -0.34 14.32
N ILE A 40 -2.60 -0.69 13.03
CA ILE A 40 -2.72 -2.09 12.59
C ILE A 40 -1.52 -2.91 13.05
N ASN A 41 -0.29 -2.38 12.94
CA ASN A 41 0.90 -3.07 13.43
C ASN A 41 0.84 -3.32 14.94
N GLU A 42 0.38 -2.36 15.73
CA GLU A 42 0.20 -2.54 17.17
C GLU A 42 -0.86 -3.60 17.49
N LEU A 43 -1.98 -3.61 16.76
CA LEU A 43 -3.03 -4.62 16.92
C LEU A 43 -2.53 -6.02 16.55
N LEU A 44 -1.79 -6.15 15.45
CA LEU A 44 -1.19 -7.41 15.00
C LEU A 44 -0.20 -7.97 16.03
N SER A 45 0.63 -7.10 16.60
CA SER A 45 1.58 -7.47 17.64
C SER A 45 0.87 -7.90 18.93
N ARG A 46 -0.01 -7.05 19.48
CA ARG A 46 -0.63 -7.27 20.80
C ARG A 46 -1.64 -8.42 20.80
N LYS A 47 -2.45 -8.55 19.74
CA LYS A 47 -3.56 -9.51 19.71
C LYS A 47 -3.17 -10.85 19.09
N TYR A 48 -2.29 -10.85 18.09
CA TYR A 48 -2.00 -12.05 17.29
C TYR A 48 -0.54 -12.53 17.39
N GLY A 49 0.33 -11.77 18.08
CA GLY A 49 1.75 -12.09 18.22
C GLY A 49 2.51 -12.00 16.90
N ILE A 50 2.05 -11.17 15.97
CA ILE A 50 2.71 -10.92 14.68
C ILE A 50 3.61 -9.71 14.85
N ALA A 51 4.91 -9.95 15.00
CA ALA A 51 5.91 -8.91 15.24
C ALA A 51 6.34 -8.18 13.95
N HIS A 52 6.22 -8.83 12.80
CA HIS A 52 6.62 -8.28 11.50
C HIS A 52 5.45 -8.29 10.53
N ALA A 53 5.01 -7.11 10.11
CA ALA A 53 3.97 -6.98 9.10
C ALA A 53 4.39 -5.97 8.02
N ALA A 54 4.27 -6.37 6.76
CA ALA A 54 4.41 -5.51 5.60
C ALA A 54 3.00 -5.12 5.13
N LEU A 55 2.66 -3.83 5.24
CA LEU A 55 1.33 -3.32 4.93
C LEU A 55 1.43 -2.31 3.79
N GLN A 56 0.96 -2.68 2.60
CA GLN A 56 0.88 -1.76 1.48
C GLN A 56 -0.42 -0.97 1.56
N LEU A 57 -0.35 0.37 1.60
CA LEU A 57 -1.52 1.23 1.48
C LEU A 57 -1.82 1.48 0.00
N GLU A 58 -3.07 1.28 -0.36
CA GLU A 58 -3.59 1.55 -1.69
C GLU A 58 -4.75 2.54 -1.59
N CYS A 59 -4.86 3.41 -2.58
CA CYS A 59 -5.91 4.41 -2.65
C CYS A 59 -6.95 4.00 -3.69
N ALA A 60 -8.20 3.89 -3.27
CA ALA A 60 -9.32 3.68 -4.17
C ALA A 60 -9.57 4.96 -4.99
N GLY A 61 -9.22 4.94 -6.28
CA GLY A 61 -9.50 6.03 -7.21
C GLY A 61 -8.35 7.01 -7.44
N CYS A 62 -7.14 6.72 -6.93
CA CYS A 62 -5.94 7.42 -7.38
C CYS A 62 -5.59 6.93 -8.79
N GLU A 63 -5.71 7.79 -9.81
CA GLU A 63 -5.41 7.43 -11.21
C GLU A 63 -3.91 7.09 -11.36
N PRO A 64 -3.55 5.85 -11.74
CA PRO A 64 -2.15 5.46 -11.94
C PRO A 64 -1.60 5.93 -13.30
N ASP A 65 -2.46 6.45 -14.18
CA ASP A 65 -2.17 6.67 -15.61
C ASP A 65 -1.16 7.79 -15.89
N LEU A 66 -0.73 8.54 -14.87
CA LEU A 66 0.27 9.61 -15.02
C LEU A 66 1.69 9.21 -14.61
N LEU A 67 1.89 7.97 -14.13
CA LEU A 67 3.22 7.49 -13.75
C LEU A 67 4.02 6.89 -14.91
N TYR A 68 3.41 6.78 -16.10
CA TYR A 68 4.10 6.38 -17.31
C TYR A 68 4.61 7.61 -18.07
N CYS A 69 5.91 7.63 -18.41
CA CYS A 69 6.41 8.59 -19.39
C CYS A 69 5.74 8.31 -20.74
N ASP A 70 4.70 9.09 -21.07
CA ASP A 70 4.12 9.08 -22.40
C ASP A 70 5.07 9.74 -23.40
N LEU A 71 5.98 8.94 -23.96
CA LEU A 71 6.90 9.36 -25.02
C LEU A 71 6.17 9.73 -26.33
N VAL A 72 4.88 9.40 -26.47
CA VAL A 72 4.07 9.77 -27.64
C VAL A 72 3.61 11.22 -27.54
N ALA A 73 3.24 11.69 -26.35
CA ALA A 73 2.85 13.08 -26.09
C ALA A 73 3.99 14.08 -26.34
N VAL A 74 5.25 13.68 -26.17
CA VAL A 74 6.42 14.56 -26.38
C VAL A 74 6.72 14.79 -27.87
N ASN A 75 6.27 13.91 -28.76
CA ASN A 75 6.58 13.99 -30.19
C ASN A 75 5.62 14.88 -31.01
N SER A 76 4.54 15.37 -30.42
CA SER A 76 3.54 16.22 -31.09
C SER A 76 3.82 17.72 -31.03
N HIS A 77 4.89 18.16 -30.34
CA HIS A 77 5.30 19.57 -30.28
C HIS A 77 6.41 19.97 -31.28
N GLY A 78 6.79 19.08 -32.21
CA GLY A 78 7.95 19.26 -33.11
C GLY A 78 7.63 19.30 -34.60
N ARG A 79 6.42 19.71 -35.01
CA ARG A 79 6.09 19.82 -36.45
C ARG A 79 5.07 20.93 -36.76
N GLU A 80 5.44 22.17 -36.48
CA GLU A 80 4.85 23.31 -37.18
C GLU A 80 5.94 24.06 -37.96
N LYS A 81 5.61 24.37 -39.22
CA LYS A 81 6.46 25.04 -40.21
C LYS A 81 6.60 26.52 -39.91
#